data_AF-A0A395MAA4-F1
#
_entry.id   AF-A0A395MAA4-F1
#
_cell.length_a   1.000
_cell.length_b   1.000
_cell.length_c   1.000
_cell.angle_alpha   90.00
_cell.angle_beta   90.00
_cell.angle_gamma   90.00
#
_symmetry.space_group_name_H-M   'P 1'
#
loop_
_entity.id
_entity.type
_entity.pdbx_description
1 polymer ?
#
loop_
_entity_poly.entity_id
_entity_poly.type
_entity_poly.pdbx_seq_one_letter_code
_entity_poly.pdbx_strand_id
1 'polypeptide(L)'
;MSERSNKRKVDSLDTVPLTSTEKRRKAAEGIAQFGFKVIPCSRCSKRGVACKMIAGKKKCGLCVSLGRPCNVTGTPLNSLTHIINKAKRLEEREAAAEELLSSRREALRVAQRELDESLSQLETCRKRKKELVSRGVEMTRRGLDSLDELEEAEKAESSKEQLVVEDINSLVHSDVLDFSFFDFSGVNGSSSGVAGH
;
A
#
# COMPACT_ATOMS: atom_id res chain seq x y z
N MET A 1 77.78 -55.18 16.24
CA MET A 1 77.43 -53.94 16.98
C MET A 1 75.92 -53.75 16.81
N SER A 2 75.15 -54.23 17.79
CA SER A 2 73.69 -54.36 17.72
C SER A 2 73.05 -53.22 18.50
N GLU A 3 72.40 -52.28 17.81
CA GLU A 3 71.69 -51.17 18.43
C GLU A 3 70.33 -51.66 18.98
N ARG A 4 70.17 -51.57 20.30
CA ARG A 4 68.99 -52.03 21.03
C ARG A 4 68.06 -50.84 21.26
N SER A 5 67.01 -50.74 20.46
CA SER A 5 65.98 -49.70 20.58
C SER A 5 65.21 -49.80 21.90
N ASN A 6 65.38 -48.78 22.75
CA ASN A 6 64.65 -48.61 24.02
C ASN A 6 63.22 -48.09 23.74
N LYS A 7 62.23 -48.99 23.72
CA LYS A 7 60.81 -48.62 23.82
C LYS A 7 60.47 -48.35 25.28
N ARG A 8 60.42 -47.09 25.68
CA ARG A 8 59.88 -46.67 26.98
C ARG A 8 58.37 -46.91 26.98
N LYS A 9 57.94 -47.91 27.75
CA LYS A 9 56.55 -48.17 28.11
C LYS A 9 56.11 -46.97 28.96
N VAL A 10 55.16 -46.19 28.47
CA VAL A 10 54.53 -45.13 29.27
C VAL A 10 53.65 -45.83 30.29
N ASP A 11 53.97 -45.64 31.57
CA ASP A 11 53.30 -46.24 32.70
C ASP A 11 51.80 -45.92 32.67
N SER A 12 51.00 -46.97 32.48
CA SER A 12 49.55 -46.94 32.65
C SER A 12 49.26 -46.62 34.11
N LEU A 13 48.70 -45.43 34.40
CA LEU A 13 48.23 -45.09 35.73
C LEU A 13 47.29 -46.19 36.25
N ASP A 14 47.73 -46.87 37.30
CA ASP A 14 47.00 -47.88 38.04
C ASP A 14 45.65 -47.31 38.53
N THR A 15 44.58 -47.61 37.80
CA THR A 15 43.23 -47.34 38.27
C THR A 15 42.78 -48.54 39.09
N VAL A 16 42.88 -48.42 40.42
CA VAL A 16 42.29 -49.38 41.36
C VAL A 16 40.84 -49.65 40.96
N PRO A 17 40.39 -50.92 40.84
CA PRO A 17 39.03 -51.24 40.43
C PRO A 17 38.02 -50.69 41.44
N LEU A 18 37.37 -49.58 41.10
CA LEU A 18 36.34 -48.98 41.95
C LEU A 18 35.16 -49.95 42.13
N THR A 19 34.68 -50.04 43.37
CA THR A 19 33.47 -50.82 43.67
C THR A 19 32.25 -50.24 42.95
N SER A 20 31.22 -51.07 42.72
CA SER A 20 29.96 -50.62 42.09
C SER A 20 29.32 -49.44 42.83
N THR A 21 29.49 -49.38 44.16
CA THR A 21 29.00 -48.30 45.02
C THR A 21 29.78 -47.01 44.83
N GLU A 22 31.12 -47.09 44.78
CA GLU A 22 31.97 -45.92 44.53
C GLU A 22 31.80 -45.35 43.13
N LYS A 23 31.64 -46.21 42.12
CA LYS A 23 31.32 -45.79 40.75
C LYS A 23 30.01 -44.99 40.71
N ARG A 24 28.97 -45.44 41.42
CA ARG A 24 27.69 -44.72 41.54
C ARG A 24 27.83 -43.39 42.29
N ARG A 25 28.63 -43.35 43.36
CA ARG A 25 28.88 -42.12 44.12
C ARG A 25 29.60 -41.07 43.27
N LYS A 26 30.71 -41.44 42.62
CA LYS A 26 31.46 -40.55 41.72
C LYS A 26 30.59 -40.06 40.55
N ALA A 27 29.76 -40.94 39.99
CA ALA A 27 28.83 -40.55 38.93
C ALA A 27 27.75 -39.56 39.43
N ALA A 28 27.20 -39.78 40.64
CA ALA A 28 26.24 -38.86 41.24
C ALA A 28 26.85 -37.49 41.56
N GLU A 29 28.10 -37.47 42.03
CA GLU A 29 28.88 -36.25 42.27
C GLU A 29 29.13 -35.47 40.96
N GLY A 30 29.54 -36.16 39.90
CA GLY A 30 29.67 -35.54 38.57
C GLY A 30 28.36 -34.97 38.05
N ILE A 31 27.22 -35.64 38.27
CA ILE A 31 25.89 -35.12 37.92
C ILE A 31 25.51 -33.92 38.79
N ALA A 32 25.91 -33.89 40.06
CA ALA A 32 25.65 -32.76 40.94
C ALA A 32 26.40 -31.49 40.49
N GLN A 33 27.64 -31.65 40.03
CA GLN A 33 28.51 -30.57 39.58
C GLN A 33 28.16 -30.10 38.15
N PHE A 34 28.08 -31.02 37.19
CA PHE A 34 27.96 -30.70 35.76
C PHE A 34 26.54 -30.90 35.19
N GLY A 35 25.60 -31.40 35.98
CA GLY A 35 24.23 -31.68 35.53
C GLY A 35 23.33 -30.45 35.52
N PHE A 36 22.41 -30.42 34.55
CA PHE A 36 21.39 -29.38 34.44
C PHE A 36 20.12 -29.75 35.22
N LYS A 37 19.37 -28.74 35.66
CA LYS A 37 18.09 -28.91 36.35
C LYS A 37 17.02 -29.35 35.37
N VAL A 38 16.33 -30.42 35.72
CA VAL A 38 15.18 -30.98 34.99
C VAL A 38 13.95 -30.98 35.90
N ILE A 39 12.79 -31.25 35.31
CA ILE A 39 11.55 -31.49 36.06
C ILE A 39 11.81 -32.60 37.11
N PRO A 40 11.39 -32.42 38.37
CA PRO A 40 11.69 -33.38 39.43
C PRO A 40 11.02 -34.73 39.21
N CYS A 41 11.78 -35.82 39.35
CA CYS A 41 11.20 -37.17 39.33
C CYS A 41 10.40 -37.43 40.59
N SER A 42 9.52 -38.44 40.59
CA SER A 42 8.68 -38.78 41.75
C SER A 42 9.48 -38.93 43.05
N ARG A 43 10.75 -39.33 42.97
CA ARG A 43 11.64 -39.51 44.13
C ARG A 43 12.34 -38.23 44.56
N CYS A 44 12.74 -37.38 43.61
CA CYS A 44 13.30 -36.05 43.90
C CYS A 44 12.20 -35.14 44.48
N SER A 45 10.99 -35.20 43.92
CA SER A 45 9.82 -34.47 44.40
C SER A 45 9.44 -34.87 45.83
N LYS A 46 9.34 -36.17 46.14
CA LYS A 46 9.10 -36.67 47.52
C LYS A 46 10.14 -36.23 48.54
N ARG A 47 11.38 -35.98 48.12
CA ARG A 47 12.48 -35.54 48.99
C ARG A 47 12.70 -34.03 48.99
N GLY A 48 11.94 -33.27 48.17
CA GLY A 48 12.12 -31.82 48.03
C GLY A 48 13.47 -31.40 47.43
N VAL A 49 14.14 -32.27 46.67
CA VAL A 49 15.49 -31.97 46.12
C VAL A 49 15.44 -31.67 44.63
N ALA A 50 16.33 -30.78 44.18
CA ALA A 50 16.47 -30.47 42.76
C ALA A 50 16.96 -31.69 41.96
N CYS A 51 16.21 -32.06 40.92
CA CYS A 51 16.58 -33.15 40.04
C CYS A 51 17.60 -32.65 39.00
N LYS A 52 18.83 -33.17 39.07
CA LYS A 52 19.91 -32.87 38.11
C LYS A 52 20.20 -34.08 37.23
N MET A 53 20.39 -33.84 35.93
CA MET A 53 20.74 -34.85 34.92
C MET A 53 21.88 -34.37 34.03
N ILE A 54 22.65 -35.31 33.48
CA ILE A 54 23.65 -35.05 32.43
C ILE A 54 23.05 -35.44 31.08
N ALA A 55 23.44 -34.72 30.02
CA ALA A 55 23.00 -35.00 28.66
C ALA A 55 23.28 -36.47 28.25
N GLY A 56 22.34 -37.08 27.54
CA GLY A 56 22.46 -38.46 27.06
C GLY A 56 22.31 -39.56 28.13
N LYS A 57 22.11 -39.22 29.41
CA LYS A 57 21.83 -40.20 30.46
C LYS A 57 20.37 -40.17 30.89
N LYS A 58 19.79 -41.35 31.13
CA LYS A 58 18.38 -41.54 31.51
C LYS A 58 18.11 -41.40 33.01
N LYS A 59 19.13 -41.21 33.85
CA LYS A 59 19.00 -41.20 35.32
C LYS A 59 19.50 -39.87 35.90
N CYS A 60 18.79 -39.36 36.91
CA CYS A 60 19.23 -38.21 37.69
C CYS A 60 20.24 -38.60 38.77
N GLY A 61 20.99 -37.63 39.30
CA GLY A 61 22.04 -37.86 40.28
C GLY A 61 21.57 -38.67 41.50
N LEU A 62 20.36 -38.38 41.99
CA LEU A 62 19.75 -39.13 43.09
C LEU A 62 19.42 -40.59 42.72
N CYS A 63 18.88 -40.83 41.53
CA CYS A 63 18.57 -42.20 41.10
C CYS A 63 19.84 -43.00 40.77
N VAL A 64 20.91 -42.32 40.33
CA VAL A 64 22.23 -42.93 40.11
C VAL A 64 22.86 -43.36 41.43
N SER A 65 22.85 -42.50 42.46
CA SER A 65 23.39 -42.86 43.77
C SER A 65 22.63 -44.03 44.40
N LEU A 66 21.30 -44.07 44.25
CA LEU A 66 20.44 -45.14 44.77
C LEU A 66 20.43 -46.40 43.88
N GLY A 67 20.98 -46.37 42.67
CA GLY A 67 20.93 -47.49 41.73
C GLY A 67 19.52 -47.86 41.25
N ARG A 68 18.58 -46.91 41.21
CA ARG A 68 17.17 -47.15 40.85
C ARG A 68 16.82 -46.55 39.47
N PRO A 69 15.72 -46.97 38.82
CA PRO A 69 15.25 -46.31 37.60
C PRO A 69 14.79 -44.88 37.90
N CYS A 70 14.84 -44.01 36.89
CA CYS A 70 14.36 -42.64 36.94
C CYS A 70 13.21 -42.48 35.94
N ASN A 71 12.17 -41.74 36.32
CA ASN A 71 10.95 -41.58 35.52
C ASN A 71 10.93 -40.25 34.74
N VAL A 72 12.05 -39.52 34.68
CA VAL A 72 12.12 -38.17 34.10
C VAL A 72 12.79 -38.17 32.74
N THR A 73 12.19 -37.45 31.80
CA THR A 73 12.77 -37.03 30.54
C THR A 73 13.77 -35.89 30.79
N GLY A 74 15.00 -36.06 30.28
CA GLY A 74 16.14 -35.18 30.55
C GLY A 74 16.07 -33.79 29.88
N THR A 75 14.90 -33.15 29.85
CA THR A 75 14.71 -31.83 29.26
C THR A 75 15.12 -30.75 30.28
N PRO A 76 16.11 -29.89 29.97
CA PRO A 76 16.52 -28.82 30.88
C PRO A 76 15.42 -27.77 31.03
N LEU A 77 15.13 -27.35 32.27
CA LEU A 77 14.13 -26.33 32.58
C LEU A 77 14.46 -24.97 31.93
N ASN A 78 15.75 -24.60 31.92
CA ASN A 78 16.20 -23.33 31.33
C ASN A 78 15.89 -23.22 29.83
N SER A 79 15.96 -24.35 29.10
CA SER A 79 15.60 -24.38 27.68
C SER A 79 14.11 -24.13 27.48
N LEU A 80 13.26 -24.68 28.35
CA LEU A 80 11.82 -24.50 28.27
C LEU A 80 11.44 -23.04 28.57
N THR A 81 11.99 -22.43 29.61
CA THR A 81 11.71 -21.01 29.96
C THR A 81 12.12 -20.07 28.83
N HIS A 82 13.27 -20.32 28.19
CA HIS A 82 13.71 -19.53 27.04
C HIS A 82 12.79 -19.69 25.83
N ILE A 83 12.30 -20.91 25.56
CA ILE A 83 11.32 -21.16 24.49
C ILE A 83 10.01 -20.42 24.78
N ILE A 84 9.49 -20.49 26.00
CA ILE A 84 8.27 -19.79 26.41
C ILE A 84 8.43 -18.27 26.22
N ASN A 85 9.54 -17.70 26.68
CA ASN A 85 9.79 -16.27 26.53
C ASN A 85 9.93 -15.86 25.04
N LYS A 86 10.53 -16.72 24.21
CA LYS A 86 10.60 -16.48 22.76
C LYS A 86 9.23 -16.56 22.10
N ALA A 87 8.40 -17.54 22.47
CA ALA A 87 7.04 -17.67 21.97
C ALA A 87 6.22 -16.42 22.32
N LYS A 88 6.24 -16.00 23.58
CA LYS A 88 5.54 -14.78 24.02
C LYS A 88 5.99 -13.53 23.25
N ARG A 89 7.30 -13.37 23.03
CA ARG A 89 7.82 -12.25 22.22
C ARG A 89 7.39 -12.31 20.76
N LEU A 90 7.14 -13.51 20.21
CA LEU A 90 6.62 -13.66 18.86
C LEU A 90 5.14 -13.31 18.82
N GLU A 91 4.35 -13.81 19.78
CA GLU A 91 2.92 -13.46 19.92
C GLU A 91 2.73 -11.93 20.04
N GLU A 92 3.55 -11.24 20.84
CA GLU A 92 3.51 -9.78 20.96
C GLU A 92 3.82 -9.06 19.63
N ARG A 93 4.73 -9.61 18.82
CA ARG A 93 5.06 -9.06 17.49
C ARG A 93 3.97 -9.34 16.47
N GLU A 94 3.36 -10.52 16.51
CA GLU A 94 2.24 -10.89 15.66
C GLU A 94 1.06 -9.96 15.93
N ALA A 95 0.67 -9.76 17.19
CA ALA A 95 -0.39 -8.84 17.57
C ALA A 95 -0.11 -7.39 17.10
N ALA A 96 1.12 -6.90 17.29
CA ALA A 96 1.49 -5.56 16.82
C ALA A 96 1.43 -5.43 15.29
N ALA A 97 1.81 -6.48 14.55
CA ALA A 97 1.71 -6.51 13.10
C ALA A 97 0.25 -6.56 12.64
N GLU A 98 -0.61 -7.32 13.31
CA GLU A 98 -2.04 -7.40 13.02
C GLU A 98 -2.73 -6.04 13.19
N GLU A 99 -2.43 -5.31 14.27
CA GLU A 99 -2.95 -3.94 14.49
C GLU A 99 -2.45 -2.94 13.44
N LEU A 100 -1.18 -3.06 13.03
CA LEU A 100 -0.66 -2.22 11.94
C LEU A 100 -1.35 -2.54 10.61
N LEU A 101 -1.62 -3.81 10.33
CA LEU A 101 -2.32 -4.22 9.12
C LEU A 101 -3.79 -3.81 9.14
N SER A 102 -4.45 -3.88 10.31
CA SER A 102 -5.85 -3.46 10.48
C SER A 102 -5.99 -1.96 10.19
N SER A 103 -5.12 -1.13 10.76
CA SER A 103 -5.09 0.31 10.53
C SER A 103 -4.77 0.67 9.07
N ARG A 104 -3.79 0.00 8.46
CA ARG A 104 -3.45 0.20 7.04
C ARG A 104 -4.59 -0.21 6.11
N ARG A 105 -5.32 -1.29 6.44
CA ARG A 105 -6.50 -1.72 5.68
C ARG A 105 -7.60 -0.66 5.72
N GLU A 106 -7.82 -0.03 6.86
CA GLU A 106 -8.80 1.04 6.97
C GLU A 106 -8.39 2.29 6.20
N ALA A 107 -7.12 2.69 6.29
CA ALA A 107 -6.59 3.79 5.47
C ALA A 107 -6.74 3.53 3.97
N LEU A 108 -6.49 2.29 3.52
CA LEU A 108 -6.70 1.91 2.13
C LEU A 108 -8.18 2.01 1.71
N ARG A 109 -9.12 1.63 2.58
CA ARG A 109 -10.56 1.79 2.31
C ARG A 109 -10.98 3.24 2.18
N VAL A 110 -10.38 4.14 2.97
CA VAL A 110 -10.63 5.59 2.84
C VAL A 110 -10.11 6.08 1.50
N ALA A 111 -8.85 5.80 1.16
CA ALA A 111 -8.24 6.20 -0.11
C ALA A 111 -9.01 5.65 -1.33
N GLN A 112 -9.50 4.41 -1.25
CA GLN A 112 -10.31 3.82 -2.32
C GLN A 112 -11.62 4.59 -2.53
N ARG A 113 -12.30 5.00 -1.44
CA ARG A 113 -13.53 5.81 -1.52
C ARG A 113 -13.27 7.17 -2.15
N GLU A 114 -12.17 7.82 -1.80
CA GLU A 114 -11.78 9.12 -2.39
C GLU A 114 -11.49 9.01 -3.89
N LEU A 115 -10.85 7.92 -4.31
CA LEU A 115 -10.63 7.62 -5.73
C LEU A 115 -11.95 7.40 -6.46
N ASP A 116 -12.85 6.60 -5.90
CA ASP A 116 -14.15 6.31 -6.51
C ASP A 116 -15.01 7.59 -6.64
N GLU A 117 -14.98 8.45 -5.61
CA GLU A 117 -15.64 9.76 -5.66
C GLU A 117 -15.08 10.64 -6.78
N SER A 118 -13.75 10.75 -6.87
CA SER A 118 -13.06 11.53 -7.89
C SER A 118 -13.36 11.03 -9.31
N LEU A 119 -13.43 9.71 -9.49
CA LEU A 119 -13.83 9.09 -10.76
C LEU A 119 -15.28 9.43 -11.11
N SER A 120 -16.21 9.37 -10.16
CA SER A 120 -17.63 9.72 -10.39
C SER A 120 -17.79 11.20 -10.80
N GLN A 121 -17.02 12.09 -10.19
CA GLN A 121 -17.00 13.52 -10.53
C GLN A 121 -16.48 13.73 -11.95
N LEU A 122 -15.39 13.04 -12.32
CA LEU A 122 -14.82 13.10 -13.67
C LEU A 122 -15.82 12.61 -14.72
N GLU A 123 -16.52 11.50 -14.47
CA GLU A 123 -17.55 10.99 -15.37
C GLU A 123 -18.68 11.98 -15.56
N THR A 124 -19.13 12.61 -14.47
CA THR A 124 -20.18 13.63 -14.51
C THR A 124 -19.74 14.86 -15.32
N CYS A 125 -18.51 15.34 -15.09
CA CYS A 125 -17.93 16.43 -15.87
C CYS A 125 -17.82 16.08 -17.36
N ARG A 126 -17.43 14.85 -17.70
CA ARG A 126 -17.37 14.38 -19.09
C ARG A 126 -18.76 14.35 -19.74
N LYS A 127 -19.79 13.91 -19.02
CA LYS A 127 -21.18 13.92 -19.51
C LYS A 127 -21.66 15.35 -19.78
N ARG A 128 -21.51 16.24 -18.80
CA ARG A 128 -21.85 17.67 -18.94
C ARG A 128 -21.10 18.33 -20.10
N LYS A 129 -19.81 18.04 -20.28
CA LYS A 129 -19.03 18.55 -21.41
C LYS A 129 -19.64 18.11 -22.75
N LYS A 130 -20.00 16.83 -22.90
CA LYS A 130 -20.62 16.30 -24.13
C LYS A 130 -21.95 16.99 -24.41
N GLU A 131 -22.79 17.16 -23.40
CA GLU A 131 -24.07 17.85 -23.51
C GLU A 131 -23.90 19.32 -23.94
N LEU A 132 -22.96 20.04 -23.31
CA LEU A 132 -22.65 21.43 -23.67
C LEU A 132 -22.13 21.56 -25.10
N VAL A 133 -21.24 20.66 -25.53
CA VAL A 133 -20.73 20.64 -26.91
C VAL A 133 -21.87 20.34 -27.89
N SER A 134 -22.71 19.35 -27.61
CA SER A 134 -23.86 19.02 -28.45
C SER A 134 -24.82 20.20 -28.59
N ARG A 135 -25.13 20.88 -27.48
CA ARG A 135 -25.98 22.07 -27.48
C ARG A 135 -25.34 23.24 -28.23
N GLY A 136 -24.02 23.43 -28.08
CA GLY A 136 -23.27 24.44 -28.82
C GLY A 136 -23.36 24.21 -30.33
N VAL A 137 -23.12 22.97 -30.79
CA VAL A 137 -23.24 22.59 -32.20
C VAL A 137 -24.65 22.82 -32.73
N GLU A 138 -25.68 22.46 -31.96
CA GLU A 138 -27.08 22.69 -32.35
C GLU A 138 -27.41 24.18 -32.48
N MET A 139 -26.99 25.00 -31.52
CA MET A 139 -27.21 26.45 -31.56
C MET A 139 -26.48 27.11 -32.73
N THR A 140 -25.22 26.71 -32.99
CA THR A 140 -24.47 27.19 -34.15
C THR A 140 -25.14 26.79 -35.45
N ARG A 141 -25.61 25.54 -35.58
CA ARG A 141 -26.34 25.08 -36.76
C ARG A 141 -27.60 25.92 -37.01
N ARG A 142 -28.45 26.10 -36.00
CA ARG A 142 -29.66 26.93 -36.13
C ARG A 142 -29.34 28.38 -36.49
N GLY A 143 -28.25 28.92 -35.96
CA GLY A 143 -27.76 30.25 -36.31
C GLY A 143 -27.34 30.36 -37.77
N LEU A 144 -26.60 29.38 -38.29
CA LEU A 144 -26.22 29.32 -39.70
C LEU A 144 -27.44 29.16 -40.62
N ASP A 145 -28.35 28.24 -40.28
CA ASP A 145 -29.60 28.05 -41.03
C ASP A 145 -30.40 29.37 -41.10
N SER A 146 -30.48 30.13 -39.99
CA SER A 146 -31.15 31.44 -39.98
C SER A 146 -30.44 32.54 -40.77
N LEU A 147 -29.10 32.48 -40.89
CA LEU A 147 -28.34 33.42 -41.70
C LEU A 147 -28.51 33.12 -43.19
N ASP A 148 -28.50 31.84 -43.56
CA ASP A 148 -28.74 31.40 -44.93
C ASP A 148 -30.15 31.83 -45.39
N GLU A 149 -31.18 31.66 -44.55
CA GLU A 149 -32.55 32.13 -44.83
C GLU A 149 -32.63 33.65 -45.06
N LEU A 150 -31.92 34.44 -44.24
CA LEU A 150 -31.86 35.90 -44.39
C LEU A 150 -31.13 36.32 -45.67
N GLU A 151 -30.03 35.66 -46.01
CA GLU A 151 -29.27 35.93 -47.24
C GLU A 151 -30.11 35.60 -48.49
N GLU A 152 -30.88 34.52 -48.46
CA GLU A 152 -31.83 34.19 -49.53
C GLU A 152 -32.94 35.23 -49.67
N ALA A 153 -33.49 35.72 -48.55
CA ALA A 153 -34.49 36.78 -48.55
C ALA A 153 -33.93 38.10 -49.12
N GLU A 154 -32.72 38.50 -48.72
CA GLU A 154 -32.04 39.70 -49.23
C GLU A 154 -31.78 39.60 -50.73
N LYS A 155 -31.34 38.44 -51.24
CA LYS A 155 -31.19 38.21 -52.69
C LYS A 155 -32.54 38.29 -53.42
N ALA A 156 -33.60 37.77 -52.81
CA ALA A 156 -34.95 37.84 -53.38
C ALA A 156 -35.50 39.27 -53.40
N GLU A 157 -35.17 40.10 -52.41
CA GLU A 157 -35.52 41.52 -52.41
C GLU A 157 -34.68 42.30 -53.42
N SER A 158 -33.36 42.14 -53.43
CA SER A 158 -32.48 42.82 -54.40
C SER A 158 -32.84 42.50 -55.86
N SER A 159 -33.21 41.25 -56.16
CA SER A 159 -33.69 40.88 -57.51
C SER A 159 -35.05 41.52 -57.84
N LYS A 160 -35.97 41.62 -56.89
CA LYS A 160 -37.23 42.36 -57.08
C LYS A 160 -36.96 43.85 -57.28
N GLU A 161 -36.07 44.45 -56.48
CA GLU A 161 -35.66 45.84 -56.64
C GLU A 161 -35.05 46.08 -58.02
N GLN A 162 -34.17 45.20 -58.50
CA GLN A 162 -33.60 45.29 -59.85
C GLN A 162 -34.68 45.21 -60.94
N LEU A 163 -35.64 44.29 -60.82
CA LEU A 163 -36.78 44.23 -61.75
C LEU A 163 -37.63 45.51 -61.71
N VAL A 164 -37.89 46.06 -60.52
CA VAL A 164 -38.63 47.33 -60.37
C VAL A 164 -37.83 48.49 -60.96
N VAL A 165 -36.52 48.55 -60.74
CA VAL A 165 -35.65 49.58 -61.34
C VAL A 165 -35.60 49.45 -62.85
N GLU A 166 -35.51 48.23 -63.39
CA GLU A 166 -35.57 47.98 -64.84
C GLU A 166 -36.93 48.34 -65.45
N ASP A 167 -38.04 47.98 -64.78
CA ASP A 167 -39.39 48.37 -65.19
C ASP A 167 -39.57 49.89 -65.14
N ILE A 168 -39.11 50.57 -64.08
CA ILE A 168 -39.10 52.03 -64.01
C ILE A 168 -38.22 52.62 -65.12
N ASN A 169 -37.03 52.07 -65.39
CA ASN A 169 -36.17 52.53 -66.49
C ASN A 169 -36.83 52.33 -67.87
N SER A 170 -37.65 51.30 -68.02
CA SER A 170 -38.42 51.03 -69.25
C SER A 170 -39.63 51.96 -69.40
N LEU A 171 -40.24 52.39 -68.28
CA LEU A 171 -41.32 53.38 -68.21
C LEU A 171 -40.79 54.82 -68.34
N VAL A 172 -39.58 55.08 -67.88
CA VAL A 172 -38.86 56.36 -68.00
C VAL A 172 -38.00 56.33 -69.27
N HIS A 173 -38.66 56.08 -70.41
CA HIS A 173 -38.11 56.45 -71.73
C HIS A 173 -38.55 57.87 -72.14
N SER A 174 -38.63 58.77 -71.16
CA SER A 174 -38.69 60.21 -71.36
C SER A 174 -38.26 60.91 -70.06
N ASP A 175 -37.25 61.76 -70.21
CA ASP A 175 -36.79 62.81 -69.30
C ASP A 175 -35.64 62.44 -68.35
N VAL A 176 -34.44 62.81 -68.83
CA VAL A 176 -33.21 62.98 -68.07
C VAL A 176 -33.47 63.99 -66.96
N LEU A 177 -33.70 63.52 -65.74
CA LEU A 177 -33.65 64.38 -64.55
C LEU A 177 -32.19 64.52 -64.11
N ASP A 178 -31.65 65.70 -64.39
CA ASP A 178 -30.35 66.18 -63.93
C ASP A 178 -30.39 66.44 -62.41
N PHE A 179 -29.70 65.60 -61.64
CA PHE A 179 -29.61 65.71 -60.17
C PHE A 179 -28.57 66.75 -59.69
N SER A 180 -28.17 67.71 -60.54
CA SER A 180 -27.30 68.82 -60.14
C SER A 180 -28.02 70.02 -59.48
N PHE A 181 -29.28 69.86 -59.07
CA PHE A 181 -30.08 70.94 -58.45
C PHE A 181 -29.96 71.05 -56.92
N PHE A 182 -29.50 70.01 -56.21
CA PHE A 182 -29.36 70.07 -54.74
C PHE A 182 -27.97 70.58 -54.33
N ASP A 183 -27.71 71.86 -54.57
CA ASP A 183 -26.62 72.58 -53.91
C ASP A 183 -27.10 72.98 -52.49
N PHE A 184 -27.01 72.05 -51.55
CA PHE A 184 -27.24 72.33 -50.13
C PHE A 184 -26.02 73.08 -49.56
N SER A 185 -25.91 74.36 -49.93
CA SER A 185 -25.03 75.30 -49.26
C SER A 185 -25.68 75.78 -47.96
N GLY A 186 -25.17 75.31 -46.82
CA GLY A 186 -25.30 76.02 -45.54
C GLY A 186 -25.74 75.19 -44.35
N VAL A 187 -24.79 74.79 -43.50
CA VAL A 187 -24.47 75.50 -42.24
C VAL A 187 -23.49 74.64 -41.44
N ASN A 188 -22.29 75.16 -41.25
CA ASN A 188 -21.34 74.71 -40.25
C ASN A 188 -21.88 75.06 -38.86
N GLY A 189 -22.10 74.04 -38.01
CA GLY A 189 -22.46 74.20 -36.61
C GLY A 189 -21.72 73.18 -35.75
N SER A 190 -20.63 73.61 -35.11
CA SER A 190 -19.83 72.86 -34.14
C SER A 190 -20.61 72.47 -32.88
N SER A 191 -20.30 71.32 -32.28
CA SER A 191 -20.15 71.11 -30.82
C SER A 191 -19.89 69.62 -30.52
N SER A 192 -18.65 69.26 -30.13
CA SER A 192 -18.24 68.67 -28.83
C SER A 192 -19.17 67.54 -28.31
N GLY A 193 -18.72 66.30 -28.11
CA GLY A 193 -17.53 65.87 -27.40
C GLY A 193 -17.90 65.52 -25.96
N VAL A 194 -18.44 64.31 -25.72
CA VAL A 194 -18.66 63.80 -24.36
C VAL A 194 -18.12 62.38 -24.26
N ALA A 195 -17.00 62.25 -23.54
CA ALA A 195 -16.49 61.00 -23.00
C ALA A 195 -17.10 60.79 -21.61
N GLY A 196 -17.68 59.61 -21.36
CA GLY A 196 -18.17 59.19 -20.05
C GLY A 196 -17.21 58.19 -19.42
N HIS A 197 -16.72 58.55 -18.23
CA HIS A 197 -16.01 57.71 -17.28
C HIS A 197 -16.92 56.65 -16.64
#